data_AF-A0A653CTI4-F1
#
_entry.id   AF-A0A653CTI4-F1
#
_cell.length_a   1.000
_cell.length_b   1.000
_cell.length_c   1.000
_cell.angle_alpha   90.00
_cell.angle_beta   90.00
_cell.angle_gamma   90.00
#
_symmetry.space_group_name_H-M   'P 1'
#
loop_
_entity.id
_entity.type
_entity.pdbx_description
1 polymer ?
#
loop_
_entity_poly.entity_id
_entity_poly.type
_entity_poly.pdbx_seq_one_letter_code
_entity_poly.pdbx_strand_id
1 'polypeptide(L)'
;EIYIKETLDYKNGNLVGFAENDILSQAKTVQAFLISSVFGSMKEVVSLQPVRNISGDQLHEMVLSILKVLLGYGFIVVAVVTDNVRVNQNMLMKLTEGSADKHYFHLSPDYPTFVMFDTVHLLKNIRNNWLNLKNITKTFIFPDFDNNKLVRKANFVDIRNFYKLE
;
A
#
# COMPACT_ATOMS: atom_id res chain seq x y z
N GLU A 1 1.23 5.86 -4.55
CA GLU A 1 0.97 7.26 -4.96
C GLU A 1 2.30 7.98 -5.23
N ILE A 2 2.38 8.77 -6.31
CA ILE A 2 3.58 9.54 -6.68
C ILE A 2 3.26 11.03 -6.59
N TYR A 3 4.01 11.79 -5.78
CA TYR A 3 3.81 13.24 -5.68
C TYR A 3 4.32 13.96 -6.94
N ILE A 4 3.51 14.89 -7.44
CA ILE A 4 3.82 15.74 -8.60
C ILE A 4 3.65 17.20 -8.23
N LYS A 5 4.27 18.10 -9.01
CA LYS A 5 4.07 19.53 -8.85
C LYS A 5 2.68 19.91 -9.37
N GLU A 6 1.90 20.59 -8.53
CA GLU A 6 0.60 21.16 -8.91
C GLU A 6 0.83 22.25 -9.96
N THR A 7 0.53 21.97 -11.23
CA THR A 7 0.75 22.90 -12.35
C THR A 7 -0.24 22.60 -13.47
N LEU A 8 -0.69 23.64 -14.17
CA LEU A 8 -1.45 23.50 -15.42
C LEU A 8 -0.56 23.91 -16.58
N ASP A 9 -0.53 23.08 -17.61
CA ASP A 9 0.14 23.38 -18.87
C ASP A 9 -0.90 23.52 -19.99
N TYR A 10 -0.62 24.37 -20.97
CA TYR A 10 -1.36 24.42 -22.22
C TYR A 10 -0.57 23.70 -23.33
N LYS A 11 -1.10 22.59 -23.84
CA LYS A 11 -0.46 21.75 -24.87
C LYS A 11 -1.46 21.39 -25.96
N ASN A 12 -1.08 21.64 -27.21
CA ASN A 12 -1.88 21.30 -28.40
C ASN A 12 -3.35 21.74 -28.33
N GLY A 13 -3.61 22.97 -27.87
CA GLY A 13 -4.98 23.47 -27.78
C GLY A 13 -5.71 23.14 -26.48
N ASN A 14 -5.15 22.28 -25.63
CA ASN A 14 -5.79 21.76 -24.43
C ASN A 14 -5.05 22.16 -23.15
N LEU A 15 -5.80 22.41 -22.08
CA LEU A 15 -5.24 22.53 -20.73
C LEU A 15 -5.09 21.13 -20.12
N VAL A 16 -3.90 20.84 -19.59
CA VAL A 16 -3.57 19.55 -18.94
C VAL A 16 -3.04 19.80 -17.53
N GLY A 17 -3.10 18.76 -16.68
CA GLY A 17 -2.65 18.82 -15.27
C GLY A 17 -3.76 18.83 -14.24
N PHE A 18 -5.03 18.70 -14.66
CA PHE A 18 -6.16 18.53 -13.76
C PHE A 18 -6.20 17.13 -13.13
N ALA A 19 -6.80 17.03 -11.95
CA ALA A 19 -7.08 15.75 -11.30
C ALA A 19 -8.30 15.07 -11.93
N GLU A 20 -8.23 13.76 -12.14
CA GLU A 20 -9.35 12.96 -12.67
C GLU A 20 -10.50 12.86 -11.66
N ASN A 21 -10.19 12.88 -10.36
CA ASN A 21 -11.19 12.79 -9.29
C ASN A 21 -11.71 14.16 -8.82
N ASP A 22 -11.18 15.26 -9.38
CA ASP A 22 -11.64 16.65 -9.16
C ASP A 22 -11.22 17.52 -10.35
N ILE A 23 -12.10 17.60 -11.36
CA ILE A 23 -11.84 18.23 -12.67
C ILE A 23 -11.54 19.73 -12.61
N LEU A 24 -11.86 20.40 -11.49
CA LEU A 24 -11.60 21.82 -11.31
C LEU A 24 -10.25 22.11 -10.66
N SER A 25 -9.61 21.07 -10.11
CA SER A 25 -8.37 21.21 -9.34
C SER A 25 -7.18 20.61 -10.07
N GLN A 26 -6.01 21.19 -9.83
CA GLN A 26 -4.73 20.61 -10.24
C GLN A 26 -4.49 19.28 -9.52
N ALA A 27 -3.97 18.30 -10.25
CA ALA A 27 -3.49 17.06 -9.67
C ALA A 27 -2.27 17.34 -8.76
N LYS A 28 -2.27 16.73 -7.58
CA LYS A 28 -1.16 16.80 -6.62
C LYS A 28 -0.33 15.52 -6.63
N THR A 29 -0.97 14.42 -7.01
CA THR A 29 -0.38 13.10 -7.02
C THR A 29 -0.83 12.34 -8.26
N VAL A 30 -0.09 11.30 -8.61
CA VAL A 30 -0.49 10.30 -9.59
C VAL A 30 -0.66 8.98 -8.87
N GLN A 31 -1.87 8.44 -8.92
CA GLN A 31 -2.16 7.09 -8.46
C GLN A 31 -1.70 6.11 -9.56
N ALA A 32 -0.63 5.39 -9.28
CA ALA A 32 -0.05 4.41 -10.17
C ALA A 32 -0.49 3.01 -9.77
N PHE A 33 -0.99 2.24 -10.74
CA PHE A 33 -1.34 0.84 -10.57
C PHE A 33 -0.43 0.01 -11.45
N LEU A 34 0.27 -0.94 -10.83
CA LEU A 34 1.20 -1.83 -11.49
C LEU A 34 0.70 -3.27 -11.33
N ILE A 35 1.00 -4.09 -12.31
CA ILE A 35 0.86 -5.55 -12.22
C ILE A 35 2.25 -6.17 -12.26
N SER A 36 2.41 -7.25 -11.50
CA SER A 36 3.59 -8.09 -11.53
C SER A 36 3.13 -9.53 -11.63
N SER A 37 3.74 -10.29 -12.52
CA SER A 37 3.54 -11.74 -12.55
C SER A 37 4.15 -12.36 -11.29
N VAL A 38 3.46 -13.37 -10.75
CA VAL A 38 3.94 -14.17 -9.62
C VAL A 38 4.94 -15.23 -10.07
N PHE A 39 4.72 -15.81 -11.25
CA PHE A 39 5.51 -16.93 -11.78
C PHE A 39 6.37 -16.55 -13.00
N GLY A 40 6.40 -15.26 -13.35
CA GLY A 40 7.14 -14.75 -14.50
C GLY A 40 7.81 -13.42 -14.23
N SER A 41 8.50 -12.88 -15.23
CA SER A 41 9.24 -11.62 -15.13
C SER A 41 8.41 -10.37 -15.45
N MET A 42 7.19 -10.53 -15.95
CA MET A 42 6.33 -9.42 -16.38
C MET A 42 6.07 -8.46 -15.22
N LYS A 43 6.38 -7.18 -15.45
CA LYS A 43 6.05 -6.06 -14.56
C LYS A 43 5.67 -4.87 -15.42
N GLU A 44 4.42 -4.44 -15.31
CA GLU A 44 3.87 -3.40 -16.19
C GLU A 44 3.05 -2.39 -15.40
N VAL A 45 3.00 -1.18 -15.93
CA VAL A 45 2.11 -0.13 -15.43
C VAL A 45 0.77 -0.28 -16.16
N VAL A 46 -0.30 -0.53 -15.40
CA VAL A 46 -1.65 -0.69 -15.95
C VAL A 46 -2.37 0.64 -16.07
N SER A 47 -2.17 1.53 -15.10
CA SER A 47 -2.85 2.81 -15.07
C SER A 47 -2.04 3.85 -14.29
N LEU A 48 -2.06 5.09 -14.79
CA LEU A 48 -1.53 6.29 -14.14
C LEU A 48 -2.64 7.32 -14.12
N GLN A 49 -3.22 7.57 -12.94
CA GLN A 49 -4.36 8.46 -12.78
C GLN A 49 -3.95 9.67 -11.95
N PRO A 50 -3.84 10.88 -12.56
CA PRO A 50 -3.61 12.11 -11.81
C PRO A 50 -4.79 12.37 -10.86
N VAL A 51 -4.52 12.53 -9.58
CA VAL A 51 -5.55 12.70 -8.54
C VAL A 51 -5.18 13.79 -7.54
N ARG A 52 -6.18 14.18 -6.74
CA ARG A 52 -6.06 15.10 -5.62
C ARG A 52 -6.88 14.58 -4.44
N ASN A 53 -6.24 14.40 -3.28
CA ASN A 53 -6.90 14.04 -2.01
C ASN A 53 -7.87 12.85 -2.14
N ILE A 54 -7.39 11.75 -2.73
CA ILE A 54 -8.22 10.58 -3.00
C ILE A 54 -8.82 9.98 -1.71
N SER A 55 -10.12 9.72 -1.73
CA SER A 55 -10.81 9.02 -0.64
C SER A 55 -10.65 7.50 -0.77
N GLY A 56 -10.87 6.77 0.33
CA GLY A 56 -10.86 5.30 0.29
C GLY A 56 -11.91 4.72 -0.67
N ASP A 57 -13.01 5.44 -0.86
CA ASP A 57 -14.12 5.05 -1.73
C ASP A 57 -13.75 5.23 -3.20
N GLN A 58 -13.17 6.37 -3.55
CA GLN A 58 -12.68 6.65 -4.89
C GLN A 58 -11.58 5.64 -5.27
N LEU A 59 -10.64 5.37 -4.35
CA LEU A 59 -9.59 4.39 -4.59
C LEU A 59 -10.15 2.98 -4.79
N HIS A 60 -11.16 2.59 -4.02
CA HIS A 60 -11.86 1.32 -4.18
C HIS A 60 -12.50 1.17 -5.56
N GLU A 61 -13.18 2.20 -6.05
CA GLU A 61 -13.77 2.21 -7.39
C GLU A 61 -12.70 2.09 -8.49
N MET A 62 -11.59 2.84 -8.37
CA MET A 62 -10.46 2.76 -9.30
C MET A 62 -9.85 1.36 -9.33
N VAL A 63 -9.60 0.75 -8.16
CA VAL A 63 -9.07 -0.61 -8.05
C VAL A 63 -10.03 -1.62 -8.67
N LEU A 64 -11.32 -1.58 -8.33
CA LEU A 64 -12.31 -2.50 -8.90
C LEU A 64 -12.41 -2.40 -10.42
N SER A 65 -12.34 -1.19 -10.97
CA SER A 65 -12.33 -0.98 -12.42
C SER A 65 -11.14 -1.68 -13.08
N ILE A 66 -9.95 -1.51 -12.52
CA ILE A 66 -8.72 -2.15 -13.02
C ILE A 66 -8.80 -3.67 -12.91
N LEU A 67 -9.27 -4.20 -11.78
CA LEU A 67 -9.42 -5.63 -11.58
C LEU A 67 -10.36 -6.27 -12.62
N LYS A 68 -11.48 -5.60 -12.95
CA LYS A 68 -12.40 -6.05 -14.02
C LYS A 68 -11.74 -6.04 -15.39
N VAL A 69 -10.94 -5.03 -15.70
CA VAL A 69 -10.19 -4.96 -16.97
C VAL A 69 -9.18 -6.10 -17.07
N LEU A 70 -8.42 -6.36 -15.99
CA LEU A 70 -7.45 -7.45 -15.95
C LEU A 70 -8.10 -8.83 -16.12
N LEU A 71 -9.21 -9.08 -15.43
CA LEU A 71 -10.03 -10.28 -15.63
C LEU A 71 -10.48 -10.43 -17.09
N GLY A 72 -10.95 -9.33 -17.71
CA GLY A 72 -11.40 -9.32 -19.11
C GLY A 72 -10.31 -9.71 -20.11
N TYR A 73 -9.04 -9.44 -19.78
CA TYR A 73 -7.87 -9.87 -20.55
C TYR A 73 -7.38 -11.29 -20.20
N GLY A 74 -8.06 -11.99 -19.28
CA GLY A 74 -7.71 -13.35 -18.88
C GLY A 74 -6.65 -13.46 -17.79
N PHE A 75 -6.30 -12.36 -17.10
CA PHE A 75 -5.41 -12.43 -15.95
C PHE A 75 -6.11 -13.02 -14.73
N ILE A 76 -5.37 -13.88 -14.02
CA ILE A 76 -5.75 -14.34 -12.67
C ILE A 76 -5.05 -13.44 -11.66
N VAL A 77 -5.82 -12.58 -11.00
CA VAL A 77 -5.28 -11.68 -9.96
C VAL A 77 -5.21 -12.41 -8.63
N VAL A 78 -4.00 -12.84 -8.26
CA VAL A 78 -3.77 -13.60 -7.02
C VAL A 78 -3.79 -12.70 -5.79
N ALA A 79 -3.23 -11.49 -5.87
CA ALA A 79 -3.17 -10.58 -4.73
C ALA A 79 -3.23 -9.10 -5.13
N VAL A 80 -3.81 -8.28 -4.26
CA VAL A 80 -3.73 -6.82 -4.28
C VAL A 80 -2.81 -6.39 -3.15
N VAL A 81 -1.72 -5.69 -3.49
CA VAL A 81 -0.70 -5.24 -2.53
C VAL A 81 -0.73 -3.72 -2.40
N THR A 82 -0.77 -3.21 -1.17
CA THR A 82 -0.80 -1.76 -0.91
C THR A 82 0.15 -1.36 0.23
N ASP A 83 0.41 -0.06 0.36
CA ASP A 83 1.04 0.45 1.58
C ASP A 83 0.04 0.45 2.75
N ASN A 84 0.55 0.65 3.97
CA ASN A 84 -0.26 0.66 5.19
C ASN A 84 -0.74 2.07 5.59
N VAL A 85 -1.30 2.85 4.65
CA VAL A 85 -1.95 4.13 4.93
C VAL A 85 -3.46 3.97 5.11
N ARG A 86 -4.09 4.86 5.90
CA ARG A 86 -5.53 4.80 6.23
C ARG A 86 -6.45 4.76 5.01
N VAL A 87 -6.12 5.49 3.94
CA VAL A 87 -6.91 5.49 2.70
C VAL A 87 -6.90 4.10 2.05
N ASN A 88 -5.73 3.46 1.97
CA ASN A 88 -5.59 2.10 1.45
C ASN A 88 -6.28 1.08 2.35
N GLN A 89 -6.19 1.22 3.67
CA GLN A 89 -6.94 0.37 4.61
C GLN A 89 -8.45 0.44 4.38
N ASN A 90 -9.00 1.64 4.21
CA ASN A 90 -10.42 1.83 3.92
C ASN A 90 -10.82 1.16 2.60
N MET A 91 -9.97 1.27 1.56
CA MET A 91 -10.19 0.59 0.29
C MET A 91 -10.16 -0.94 0.44
N LEU A 92 -9.16 -1.49 1.14
CA LEU A 92 -9.06 -2.94 1.37
C LEU A 92 -10.25 -3.47 2.17
N MET A 93 -10.69 -2.74 3.21
CA MET A 93 -11.89 -3.08 3.97
C MET A 93 -13.12 -3.16 3.06
N LYS A 94 -13.23 -2.31 2.04
CA LYS A 94 -14.34 -2.38 1.09
C LYS A 94 -14.24 -3.59 0.16
N LEU A 95 -13.04 -3.94 -0.31
CA LEU A 95 -12.82 -5.17 -1.08
C LEU A 95 -13.21 -6.43 -0.27
N THR A 96 -13.01 -6.40 1.05
CA THR A 96 -13.26 -7.54 1.95
C THR A 96 -14.63 -7.48 2.65
N GLU A 97 -15.61 -6.80 2.05
CA GLU A 97 -17.00 -6.70 2.56
C GLU A 97 -17.10 -6.09 3.98
N GLY A 98 -16.14 -5.25 4.35
CA GLY A 98 -16.07 -4.59 5.66
C GLY A 98 -15.52 -5.46 6.78
N SER A 99 -14.95 -6.64 6.47
CA SER A 99 -14.35 -7.50 7.49
C SER A 99 -12.84 -7.28 7.60
N ALA A 100 -12.40 -6.91 8.81
CA ALA A 100 -10.98 -6.70 9.12
C ALA A 100 -10.20 -8.02 9.24
N ASP A 101 -10.87 -9.11 9.63
CA ASP A 101 -10.27 -10.44 9.76
C ASP A 101 -10.24 -11.20 8.43
N LYS A 102 -10.98 -10.71 7.42
CA LYS A 102 -11.01 -11.29 6.08
C LYS A 102 -9.87 -10.69 5.25
N HIS A 103 -8.88 -11.51 4.90
CA HIS A 103 -7.71 -11.10 4.10
C HIS A 103 -7.79 -11.52 2.63
N TYR A 104 -9.00 -11.77 2.12
CA TYR A 104 -9.23 -12.14 0.74
C TYR A 104 -10.66 -11.80 0.30
N PHE A 105 -10.88 -11.75 -1.01
CA PHE A 105 -12.20 -11.61 -1.64
C PHE A 105 -12.23 -12.44 -2.92
N HIS A 106 -13.41 -12.67 -3.49
CA HIS A 106 -13.53 -13.44 -4.73
C HIS A 106 -13.74 -12.50 -5.91
N LEU A 107 -12.67 -12.25 -6.65
CA LEU A 107 -12.74 -11.56 -7.93
C LEU A 107 -13.25 -12.48 -9.05
N SER A 108 -12.95 -13.78 -8.94
CA SER A 108 -13.45 -14.86 -9.80
C SER A 108 -14.02 -15.99 -8.96
N PRO A 109 -14.90 -16.86 -9.51
CA PRO A 109 -15.44 -18.01 -8.78
C PRO A 109 -14.38 -19.06 -8.43
N ASP A 110 -13.32 -19.17 -9.24
CA ASP A 110 -12.38 -20.30 -9.19
C ASP A 110 -11.31 -20.12 -8.11
N TYR A 111 -10.84 -18.89 -7.89
CA TYR A 111 -9.74 -18.59 -6.98
C TYR A 111 -9.99 -17.32 -6.17
N PRO A 112 -9.64 -17.31 -4.87
CA PRO A 112 -9.66 -16.10 -4.05
C PRO A 112 -8.51 -15.16 -4.45
N THR A 113 -8.78 -13.86 -4.37
CA THR A 113 -7.78 -12.80 -4.46
C THR A 113 -7.44 -12.31 -3.06
N PHE A 114 -6.17 -12.39 -2.68
CA PHE A 114 -5.70 -11.98 -1.36
C PHE A 114 -5.46 -10.47 -1.28
N VAL A 115 -5.64 -9.89 -0.10
CA VAL A 115 -5.24 -8.50 0.18
C VAL A 115 -4.00 -8.52 1.08
N MET A 116 -2.98 -7.76 0.70
CA MET A 116 -1.69 -7.78 1.38
C MET A 116 -1.13 -6.37 1.52
N PHE A 117 -0.28 -6.19 2.53
CA PHE A 117 0.53 -4.99 2.67
C PHE A 117 1.95 -5.23 2.18
N ASP A 118 2.58 -4.18 1.63
CA ASP A 118 3.99 -4.23 1.30
C ASP A 118 4.84 -4.45 2.57
N THR A 119 5.48 -5.61 2.61
CA THR A 119 6.36 -6.05 3.71
C THR A 119 7.50 -5.07 3.99
N VAL A 120 8.06 -4.40 2.98
CA VAL A 120 9.14 -3.42 3.18
C VAL A 120 8.62 -2.21 3.95
N HIS A 121 7.40 -1.75 3.65
CA HIS A 121 6.78 -0.66 4.39
C HIS A 121 6.39 -1.08 5.81
N LEU A 122 5.92 -2.31 6.02
CA LEU A 122 5.67 -2.85 7.36
C LEU A 122 6.94 -2.86 8.23
N LEU A 123 8.07 -3.36 7.69
CA LEU A 123 9.34 -3.38 8.41
C LEU A 123 9.87 -1.97 8.72
N LYS A 124 9.74 -1.03 7.77
CA LYS A 124 10.06 0.39 8.00
C LYS A 124 9.23 0.96 9.14
N ASN A 125 7.92 0.67 9.19
CA ASN A 125 7.02 1.14 10.24
C ASN A 125 7.40 0.54 11.61
N ILE A 126 7.66 -0.77 11.69
CA ILE A 126 8.13 -1.42 12.93
C ILE A 126 9.42 -0.78 13.44
N ARG A 127 10.41 -0.60 12.55
CA ARG A 127 11.67 0.06 12.88
C ARG A 127 11.46 1.49 13.37
N ASN A 128 10.67 2.29 12.65
CA ASN A 128 10.44 3.69 13.03
C ASN A 128 9.70 3.79 14.38
N ASN A 129 8.71 2.92 14.62
CA ASN A 129 8.01 2.86 15.90
C ASN A 129 8.96 2.50 17.05
N TRP A 130 9.84 1.51 16.83
CA TRP A 130 10.88 1.14 17.79
C TRP A 130 11.82 2.32 18.09
N LEU A 131 12.33 2.98 17.04
CA LEU A 131 13.23 4.13 17.19
C LEU A 131 12.55 5.34 17.83
N ASN A 132 11.23 5.49 17.72
CA ASN A 132 10.48 6.60 18.30
C ASN A 132 9.95 6.32 19.72
N LEU A 133 10.27 5.17 20.31
CA LEU A 133 9.96 4.90 21.71
C LEU A 133 10.63 5.95 22.61
N LYS A 134 9.86 6.50 23.56
CA LYS A 134 10.29 7.60 24.43
C LYS A 134 11.16 7.14 25.61
N ASN A 135 11.22 5.85 25.91
CA ASN A 135 12.05 5.34 26.98
C ASN A 135 13.55 5.41 26.61
N ILE A 136 14.39 5.66 27.62
CA ILE A 136 15.84 5.87 27.46
C ILE A 136 16.50 4.73 26.69
N THR A 137 16.07 3.49 26.96
CA THR A 137 16.62 2.27 26.37
C THR A 137 16.03 1.92 25.01
N LYS A 138 14.93 2.58 24.59
CA LYS A 138 14.11 2.22 23.42
C LYS A 138 13.87 0.71 23.37
N THR A 139 13.23 0.18 24.41
CA THR A 139 12.98 -1.26 24.54
C THR A 139 11.76 -1.69 23.74
N PHE A 140 11.97 -2.49 22.70
CA PHE A 140 10.90 -3.15 21.95
C PHE A 140 10.48 -4.43 22.69
N ILE A 141 9.18 -4.61 22.90
CA ILE A 141 8.61 -5.76 23.62
C ILE A 141 7.78 -6.58 22.63
N PHE A 142 8.01 -7.88 22.58
CA PHE A 142 7.38 -8.79 21.62
C PHE A 142 7.19 -10.18 22.24
N PRO A 143 6.20 -10.97 21.79
CA PRO A 143 6.08 -12.35 22.21
C PRO A 143 7.29 -13.17 21.72
N ASP A 144 7.68 -14.17 22.50
CA ASP A 144 8.63 -15.18 22.03
C ASP A 144 8.08 -15.91 20.79
N PHE A 145 8.96 -16.24 19.84
CA PHE A 145 8.54 -16.81 18.56
C PHE A 145 8.05 -18.26 18.66
N ASP A 146 8.49 -19.01 19.67
CA ASP A 146 8.10 -20.41 19.88
C ASP A 146 7.00 -20.54 20.94
N ASN A 147 6.98 -19.64 21.93
CA ASN A 147 6.02 -19.66 23.02
C ASN A 147 5.39 -18.29 23.28
N ASN A 148 4.23 -18.04 22.67
CA ASN A 148 3.49 -16.77 22.79
C ASN A 148 3.09 -16.37 24.23
N LYS A 149 3.27 -17.24 25.24
CA LYS A 149 3.08 -16.87 26.66
C LYS A 149 4.30 -16.17 27.26
N LEU A 150 5.46 -16.29 26.62
CA LEU A 150 6.70 -15.64 27.03
C LEU A 150 6.83 -14.31 26.28
N VAL A 151 7.33 -13.31 27.00
CA VAL A 151 7.58 -11.98 26.46
C VAL A 151 9.09 -11.75 26.40
N ARG A 152 9.58 -11.36 25.23
CA ARG A 152 10.98 -10.99 24.97
C ARG A 152 11.11 -9.48 24.84
N LYS A 153 12.36 -9.02 24.99
CA LYS A 153 12.72 -7.60 24.95
C LYS A 153 13.97 -7.41 24.09
N ALA A 154 13.97 -6.39 23.26
CA ALA A 154 15.13 -5.94 22.50
C ALA A 154 15.41 -4.46 22.83
N ASN A 155 16.57 -4.14 23.39
CA ASN A 155 16.93 -2.74 23.66
C ASN A 155 17.77 -2.20 22.53
N PHE A 156 17.47 -0.96 22.12
CA PHE A 156 18.30 -0.29 21.12
C PHE A 156 19.71 0.01 21.63
N VAL A 157 19.88 0.13 22.96
CA VAL A 157 21.19 0.32 23.60
C VAL A 157 22.13 -0.85 23.30
N ASP A 158 21.61 -2.07 23.22
CA ASP A 158 22.41 -3.27 22.94
C ASP A 158 23.03 -3.18 21.53
N ILE A 159 22.26 -2.70 20.55
CA ILE A 159 22.74 -2.44 19.18
C ILE A 159 23.82 -1.36 19.16
N ARG A 160 23.63 -0.26 19.91
CA ARG A 160 24.64 0.80 20.00
C ARG A 160 25.94 0.33 20.64
N ASN A 161 25.83 -0.54 21.64
CA ASN A 161 27.00 -1.10 22.31
C ASN A 161 27.76 -2.02 21.35
N PHE A 162 27.04 -2.86 20.59
CA PHE A 162 27.63 -3.70 19.55
C PHE A 162 28.38 -2.87 18.49
N TYR A 163 27.75 -1.82 17.96
CA TYR A 163 28.39 -0.93 16.98
C TYR A 163 29.67 -0.23 17.49
N LYS A 164 29.78 0.01 18.81
CA LYS A 164 31.00 0.60 19.39
C LYS A 164 32.15 -0.40 19.54
N LEU A 165 31.87 -1.68 19.41
CA LEU A 165 32.85 -2.76 19.50
C LEU A 165 33.44 -3.11 18.13
N GLU A 166 32.80 -2.68 17.04
CA GLU A 166 33.34 -2.66 15.68
C GLU A 166 34.31 -1.47 15.50
#